data_AF-A0A963RNM7-F1
#
_entry.id   AF-A0A963RNM7-F1
#
_cell.length_a   1.000
_cell.length_b   1.000
_cell.length_c   1.000
_cell.angle_alpha   90.00
_cell.angle_beta   90.00
_cell.angle_gamma   90.00
#
_symmetry.space_group_name_H-M   'P 1'
#
loop_
_entity.id
_entity.type
_entity.pdbx_description
1 polymer ?
#
loop_
_entity_poly.entity_id
_entity_poly.type
_entity_poly.pdbx_seq_one_letter_code
_entity_poly.pdbx_strand_id
1 'polypeptide(L)'
;VADADGVVRSVPMVAGLDGAVYESFALATLRASRGGTGSARLLSTNGQTHGRALTGLEVGLADGSHLQVPLDPRGTALVPYRGPGGAGAGSYRYISAADVLRGTLASGSLAGKIVLVGFTTPGLMDLRATPAGEAFPGVEVHANLISGMLDGRIPQRPDYARGYDLLSLALAGVVLVAG
;
A
#
# COMPACT_ATOMS: atom_id res chain seq x y z
N VAL A 1 -5.54 6.23 3.96
CA VAL A 1 -6.18 7.06 5.01
C VAL A 1 -5.07 7.83 5.70
N ALA A 2 -5.29 9.10 6.02
CA ALA A 2 -4.32 9.86 6.81
C ALA A 2 -4.46 9.46 8.28
N ASP A 3 -3.35 9.29 8.97
CA ASP A 3 -3.33 9.14 10.42
C ASP A 3 -3.72 10.46 11.09
N ALA A 4 -3.85 10.47 12.43
CA ALA A 4 -4.24 11.67 13.19
C ALA A 4 -3.27 12.85 13.01
N ASP A 5 -2.02 12.57 12.62
CA ASP A 5 -0.99 13.55 12.29
C ASP A 5 -1.01 14.01 10.82
N GLY A 6 -2.00 13.58 10.02
CA GLY A 6 -2.14 13.93 8.62
C GLY A 6 -1.25 13.12 7.66
N VAL A 7 -0.40 12.23 8.17
CA VAL A 7 0.52 11.43 7.37
C VAL A 7 -0.17 10.17 6.85
N VAL A 8 -0.03 9.89 5.56
CA VAL A 8 -0.58 8.68 4.93
C VAL A 8 0.41 7.54 5.09
N ARG A 9 0.13 6.61 6.02
CA ARG A 9 0.94 5.39 6.22
C ARG A 9 0.30 4.13 5.66
N SER A 10 -1.03 4.12 5.59
CA SER A 10 -1.80 2.97 5.13
C SER A 10 -2.90 3.34 4.13
N VAL A 11 -3.29 2.36 3.32
CA VAL A 11 -4.34 2.46 2.30
C VAL A 11 -5.40 1.40 2.59
N PRO A 12 -6.70 1.73 2.56
CA PRO A 12 -7.76 0.74 2.71
C PRO A 12 -7.71 -0.21 1.51
N MET A 13 -7.67 -1.52 1.76
CA MET A 13 -7.55 -2.51 0.69
C MET A 13 -8.90 -2.92 0.13
N VAL A 14 -9.93 -2.87 0.96
CA VAL A 14 -11.32 -3.10 0.60
C VAL A 14 -12.23 -2.08 1.28
N ALA A 15 -13.38 -1.80 0.68
CA ALA A 15 -14.43 -0.97 1.25
C ALA A 15 -15.79 -1.65 1.04
N GLY A 16 -16.64 -1.64 2.08
CA GLY A 16 -18.03 -2.06 1.96
C GLY A 16 -18.90 -0.88 1.51
N LEU A 17 -19.70 -1.06 0.47
CA LEU A 17 -20.70 -0.09 0.01
C LEU A 17 -21.94 -0.85 -0.48
N ASP A 18 -23.12 -0.50 0.02
CA ASP A 18 -24.41 -1.09 -0.36
C ASP A 18 -24.45 -2.63 -0.32
N GLY A 19 -23.78 -3.23 0.65
CA GLY A 19 -23.70 -4.68 0.82
C GLY A 19 -22.70 -5.38 -0.10
N ALA A 20 -22.01 -4.65 -0.97
CA ALA A 20 -20.92 -5.15 -1.80
C ALA A 20 -19.54 -4.75 -1.25
N VAL A 21 -18.52 -5.55 -1.55
CA VAL A 21 -17.13 -5.27 -1.19
C VAL A 21 -16.37 -4.84 -2.44
N TYR A 22 -15.75 -3.67 -2.36
CA TYR A 22 -14.99 -3.06 -3.44
C TYR A 22 -13.51 -3.08 -3.12
N GLU A 23 -12.70 -3.43 -4.11
CA GLU A 23 -11.25 -3.43 -4.02
C GLU A 23 -10.69 -2.01 -4.13
N SER A 24 -9.57 -1.76 -3.45
CA SER A 24 -8.76 -0.57 -3.72
C SER A 24 -8.21 -0.59 -5.14
N PHE A 25 -7.93 0.60 -5.69
CA PHE A 25 -7.34 0.72 -7.03
C PHE A 25 -6.05 -0.10 -7.19
N ALA A 26 -5.18 -0.10 -6.19
CA ALA A 26 -3.93 -0.86 -6.21
C ALA A 26 -4.19 -2.38 -6.29
N LEU A 27 -5.14 -2.87 -5.51
CA LEU A 27 -5.50 -4.28 -5.48
C LEU A 27 -6.14 -4.74 -6.80
N ALA A 28 -7.11 -3.97 -7.30
CA ALA A 28 -7.79 -4.25 -8.56
C ALA A 28 -6.81 -4.24 -9.74
N THR A 29 -5.87 -3.28 -9.77
CA THR A 29 -4.83 -3.20 -10.81
C THR A 29 -3.93 -4.43 -10.79
N LEU A 30 -3.48 -4.86 -9.62
CA LEU A 30 -2.63 -6.03 -9.49
C LEU A 30 -3.37 -7.31 -9.90
N ARG A 31 -4.60 -7.50 -9.41
CA ARG A 31 -5.44 -8.65 -9.79
C ARG A 31 -5.68 -8.69 -11.29
N ALA A 32 -6.04 -7.56 -11.91
CA ALA A 32 -6.25 -7.45 -13.35
C ALA A 32 -4.96 -7.77 -14.14
N SER A 33 -3.79 -7.29 -13.69
CA SER A 33 -2.51 -7.56 -14.34
C SER A 33 -2.12 -9.05 -14.35
N ARG A 34 -2.69 -9.84 -13.44
CA ARG A 34 -2.48 -11.28 -13.28
C ARG A 34 -3.66 -12.12 -13.79
N GLY A 35 -4.60 -11.50 -14.51
CA GLY A 35 -5.77 -12.16 -15.09
C GLY A 35 -6.78 -12.68 -14.07
N GLY A 36 -6.67 -12.30 -12.79
CA GLY A 36 -7.54 -12.84 -11.73
C GLY A 36 -8.98 -12.38 -11.89
N THR A 37 -9.92 -13.32 -12.00
CA THR A 37 -11.38 -13.07 -12.01
C THR A 37 -12.05 -13.44 -10.68
N GLY A 38 -11.28 -13.99 -9.73
CA GLY A 38 -11.77 -14.45 -8.44
C GLY A 38 -12.09 -13.31 -7.47
N SER A 39 -12.92 -13.62 -6.47
CA SER A 39 -13.27 -12.71 -5.38
C SER A 39 -12.17 -12.65 -4.30
N ALA A 40 -12.00 -11.46 -3.74
CA ALA A 40 -11.17 -11.21 -2.56
C ALA A 40 -11.81 -11.86 -1.32
N ARG A 41 -11.03 -12.63 -0.56
CA ARG A 41 -11.43 -13.24 0.71
C ARG A 41 -10.75 -12.54 1.88
N LEU A 42 -11.55 -12.04 2.82
CA LEU A 42 -11.04 -11.52 4.08
C LEU A 42 -10.57 -12.66 4.98
N LEU A 43 -9.36 -12.51 5.52
CA LEU A 43 -8.79 -13.37 6.54
C LEU A 43 -9.05 -12.74 7.90
N SER A 44 -9.46 -13.55 8.86
CA SER A 44 -9.72 -13.09 10.22
C SER A 44 -9.25 -14.14 11.21
N THR A 45 -8.70 -13.68 12.33
CA THR A 45 -8.42 -14.56 13.46
C THR A 45 -9.56 -14.51 14.47
N ASN A 46 -9.88 -15.66 15.04
CA ASN A 46 -10.81 -15.76 16.15
C ASN A 46 -10.02 -15.47 17.43
N GLY A 47 -9.94 -14.19 17.81
CA GLY A 47 -9.44 -13.82 19.13
C GLY A 47 -10.48 -14.18 20.18
N GLN A 48 -10.14 -15.07 21.12
CA GLN A 48 -11.06 -15.51 22.20
C GLN A 48 -11.54 -14.38 23.13
N THR A 49 -11.00 -13.16 22.98
CA THR A 49 -11.25 -12.05 23.92
C THR A 49 -11.74 -10.75 23.25
N HIS A 50 -11.60 -10.57 21.92
CA HIS A 50 -11.84 -9.26 21.26
C HIS A 50 -12.65 -9.32 19.95
N GLY A 51 -13.34 -10.43 19.66
CA GLY A 51 -14.11 -10.60 18.41
C GLY A 51 -13.23 -10.95 17.19
N ARG A 52 -13.85 -11.12 16.02
CA ARG A 52 -13.15 -11.42 14.76
C ARG A 52 -12.35 -10.20 14.32
N ALA A 53 -11.02 -10.26 14.45
CA ALA A 53 -10.14 -9.22 13.94
C ALA A 53 -9.68 -9.58 12.52
N LEU A 54 -9.76 -8.61 11.60
CA LEU A 54 -9.16 -8.74 10.28
C LEU A 54 -7.63 -8.84 10.42
N THR A 55 -7.04 -9.82 9.75
CA THR A 55 -5.59 -10.04 9.76
C THR A 55 -4.98 -9.96 8.36
N GLY A 56 -5.81 -10.11 7.33
CA GLY A 56 -5.33 -10.12 5.97
C GLY A 56 -6.44 -10.21 4.95
N LEU A 57 -6.00 -10.19 3.70
CA LEU A 57 -6.81 -10.41 2.52
C LEU A 57 -6.10 -11.42 1.62
N GLU A 58 -6.86 -12.35 1.09
CA GLU A 58 -6.38 -13.29 0.09
C GLU A 58 -7.12 -13.06 -1.23
N VAL A 59 -6.38 -12.99 -2.34
CA VAL A 59 -6.93 -12.83 -3.68
C VAL A 59 -6.41 -13.96 -4.56
N GLY A 60 -7.33 -14.73 -5.16
CA GLY A 60 -6.99 -15.75 -6.15
C GLY A 60 -6.61 -15.13 -7.50
N LEU A 61 -5.56 -15.67 -8.12
CA LEU A 61 -5.02 -15.24 -9.40
C LEU A 61 -5.30 -16.29 -10.50
N ALA A 62 -5.15 -15.93 -11.77
CA ALA A 62 -5.47 -16.82 -12.89
C ALA A 62 -4.55 -18.05 -12.98
N ASP A 63 -3.32 -17.93 -12.46
CA ASP A 63 -2.33 -19.01 -12.40
C ASP A 63 -2.59 -19.99 -11.23
N GLY A 64 -3.68 -19.83 -10.49
CA GLY A 64 -4.01 -20.62 -9.31
C GLY A 64 -3.22 -20.24 -8.05
N SER A 65 -2.35 -19.24 -8.13
CA SER A 65 -1.67 -18.69 -6.96
C SER A 65 -2.59 -17.76 -6.18
N HIS A 66 -2.24 -17.54 -4.91
CA HIS A 66 -2.96 -16.67 -4.00
C HIS A 66 -2.05 -15.52 -3.58
N LEU A 67 -2.51 -14.29 -3.80
CA LEU A 67 -1.90 -13.10 -3.24
C LEU A 67 -2.43 -12.89 -1.83
N GLN A 68 -1.55 -12.93 -0.84
CA GLN A 68 -1.89 -12.57 0.54
C GLN A 68 -1.37 -11.17 0.85
N VAL A 69 -2.27 -10.32 1.35
CA VAL A 69 -1.98 -8.95 1.79
C VAL A 69 -2.30 -8.86 3.28
N PRO A 70 -1.32 -8.64 4.16
CA PRO A 70 -1.58 -8.43 5.58
C PRO A 70 -2.35 -7.12 5.77
N LEU A 71 -3.37 -7.17 6.62
CA LEU A 71 -4.23 -6.03 6.93
C LEU A 71 -4.18 -5.73 8.42
N ASP A 72 -4.37 -4.46 8.76
CA ASP A 72 -4.71 -4.08 10.12
C ASP A 72 -6.20 -4.35 10.41
N PRO A 73 -6.64 -4.23 11.68
CA PRO A 73 -8.05 -4.43 12.04
C PRO A 73 -9.04 -3.48 11.35
N ARG A 74 -8.57 -2.39 10.74
CA ARG A 74 -9.38 -1.43 9.98
C ARG A 74 -9.48 -1.81 8.50
N GLY A 75 -8.86 -2.92 8.08
CA GLY A 75 -8.85 -3.36 6.68
C GLY A 75 -7.87 -2.57 5.79
N THR A 76 -6.85 -1.95 6.39
CA THR A 76 -5.83 -1.17 5.68
C THR A 76 -4.50 -1.92 5.61
N ALA A 77 -3.75 -1.72 4.52
CA ALA A 77 -2.39 -2.22 4.37
C ALA A 77 -1.39 -1.07 4.52
N LEU A 78 -0.26 -1.34 5.18
CA LEU A 78 0.85 -0.40 5.25
C LEU A 78 1.52 -0.25 3.88
N VAL A 79 1.87 0.98 3.51
CA VAL A 79 2.52 1.27 2.23
C VAL A 79 4.04 1.14 2.39
N PRO A 80 4.72 0.25 1.64
CA PRO A 80 6.17 0.14 1.66
C PRO A 80 6.78 1.23 0.78
N TYR A 81 6.80 2.47 1.28
CA TYR A 81 7.35 3.60 0.54
C TYR A 81 8.82 3.37 0.15
N ARG A 82 9.14 3.62 -1.12
CA ARG A 82 10.50 3.55 -1.66
C ARG A 82 10.98 4.92 -2.13
N GLY A 83 12.00 5.45 -1.46
CA GLY A 83 12.60 6.74 -1.78
C GLY A 83 11.64 7.92 -1.57
N PRO A 84 12.12 9.16 -1.75
CA PRO A 84 11.36 10.38 -1.45
C PRO A 84 10.20 10.71 -2.42
N GLY A 85 10.03 9.92 -3.49
CA GLY A 85 9.01 10.14 -4.52
C GLY A 85 9.39 11.23 -5.54
N GLY A 86 8.57 11.38 -6.56
CA GLY A 86 8.70 12.38 -7.63
C GLY A 86 9.65 11.97 -8.77
N ALA A 87 9.60 12.72 -9.87
CA ALA A 87 10.32 12.38 -11.10
C ALA A 87 11.87 12.44 -10.98
N GLY A 88 12.39 13.18 -10.00
CA GLY A 88 13.85 13.38 -9.82
C GLY A 88 14.50 12.47 -8.79
N ALA A 89 13.73 11.89 -7.86
CA ALA A 89 14.25 11.09 -6.74
C ALA A 89 13.36 9.90 -6.36
N GLY A 90 12.33 9.61 -7.16
CA GLY A 90 11.41 8.49 -6.97
C GLY A 90 11.99 7.16 -7.43
N SER A 91 11.35 6.07 -7.01
CA SER A 91 11.79 4.71 -7.31
C SER A 91 11.21 4.14 -8.61
N TYR A 92 10.41 4.94 -9.34
CA TYR A 92 9.69 4.52 -10.54
C TYR A 92 10.12 5.35 -11.74
N ARG A 93 10.05 4.74 -12.94
CA ARG A 93 10.35 5.43 -14.19
C ARG A 93 9.19 6.34 -14.59
N TYR A 94 9.49 7.62 -14.82
CA TYR A 94 8.54 8.60 -15.33
C TYR A 94 8.61 8.69 -16.83
N ILE A 95 7.44 8.74 -17.46
CA ILE A 95 7.31 8.85 -18.90
C ILE A 95 6.27 9.91 -19.18
N SER A 96 6.61 10.87 -20.05
CA SER A 96 5.68 11.90 -20.50
C SER A 96 4.51 11.28 -21.25
N ALA A 97 3.28 11.60 -20.85
CA ALA A 97 2.09 11.18 -21.58
C ALA A 97 2.11 11.72 -23.03
N ALA A 98 2.65 12.92 -23.25
CA ALA A 98 2.78 13.50 -24.59
C ALA A 98 3.74 12.69 -25.48
N ASP A 99 4.79 12.09 -24.90
CA ASP A 99 5.72 11.23 -25.64
C ASP A 99 5.09 9.89 -26.00
N VAL A 100 4.29 9.33 -25.10
CA VAL A 100 3.46 8.13 -25.39
C VAL A 100 2.50 8.42 -26.54
N LEU A 101 1.77 9.54 -26.47
CA LEU A 101 0.77 9.91 -27.48
C LEU A 101 1.39 10.23 -28.85
N ARG A 102 2.60 10.79 -28.88
CA ARG A 102 3.35 11.04 -30.13
C ARG A 102 4.06 9.80 -30.68
N GLY A 103 4.01 8.66 -29.98
CA GLY A 103 4.67 7.43 -30.40
C GLY A 103 6.20 7.53 -30.41
N THR A 104 6.80 8.39 -29.59
CA THR A 104 8.26 8.59 -29.55
C THR A 104 8.99 7.51 -28.76
N LEU A 105 8.26 6.69 -28.00
CA LEU A 105 8.82 5.57 -27.25
C LEU A 105 9.12 4.39 -28.17
N ALA A 106 10.24 3.71 -27.91
CA ALA A 106 10.56 2.47 -28.59
C ALA A 106 9.42 1.45 -28.45
N SER A 107 9.07 0.80 -29.56
CA SER A 107 8.03 -0.23 -29.62
C SER A 107 8.29 -1.32 -28.58
N GLY A 108 7.25 -1.70 -27.83
CA GLY A 108 7.34 -2.72 -26.78
C GLY A 108 7.99 -2.27 -25.46
N SER A 109 8.44 -1.01 -25.34
CA SER A 109 9.08 -0.52 -24.10
C SER A 109 8.19 -0.56 -22.85
N LEU A 110 6.87 -0.60 -23.03
CA LEU A 110 5.87 -0.74 -21.98
C LEU A 110 5.25 -2.15 -21.89
N ALA A 111 5.63 -3.07 -22.78
CA ALA A 111 5.06 -4.41 -22.82
C ALA A 111 5.33 -5.17 -21.51
N GLY A 112 4.29 -5.82 -20.97
CA GLY A 112 4.36 -6.59 -19.72
C GLY A 112 4.56 -5.73 -18.46
N LYS A 113 4.38 -4.41 -18.53
CA LYS A 113 4.52 -3.50 -17.38
C LYS A 113 3.15 -3.01 -16.92
N ILE A 114 3.01 -2.82 -15.60
CA ILE A 114 1.91 -2.04 -15.04
C ILE A 114 2.28 -0.56 -15.21
N VAL A 115 1.47 0.17 -15.97
CA VAL A 115 1.65 1.61 -16.21
C VAL A 115 0.55 2.35 -15.47
N LEU A 116 0.93 3.21 -14.54
CA LEU A 116 0.01 4.07 -13.81
C LEU A 116 0.05 5.46 -14.43
N VAL A 117 -1.13 5.99 -14.75
CA VAL A 117 -1.28 7.34 -15.27
C VAL A 117 -1.85 8.21 -14.16
N GLY A 118 -1.13 9.27 -13.81
CA GLY A 118 -1.52 10.19 -12.75
C GLY A 118 -0.79 11.51 -12.87
N PHE A 119 -1.17 12.45 -12.02
CA PHE A 119 -0.60 13.78 -11.97
C PHE A 119 0.56 13.82 -10.98
N THR A 120 1.63 14.51 -11.36
CA THR A 120 2.88 14.56 -10.57
C THR A 120 3.29 16.00 -10.27
N THR A 121 2.53 16.97 -10.79
CA THR A 121 2.78 18.40 -10.61
C THR A 121 2.21 18.87 -9.27
N PRO A 122 2.98 19.60 -8.44
CA PRO A 122 2.55 20.08 -7.13
C PRO A 122 1.26 20.94 -7.11
N GLY A 123 0.87 21.53 -8.25
CA GLY A 123 -0.30 22.41 -8.35
C GLY A 123 -1.67 21.72 -8.47
N LEU A 124 -1.73 20.38 -8.51
CA LEU A 124 -2.97 19.62 -8.75
C LEU A 124 -3.56 18.94 -7.49
N MET A 125 -3.11 19.32 -6.29
CA MET A 125 -3.64 18.85 -4.99
C MET A 125 -3.56 17.33 -4.73
N ASP A 126 -2.88 16.54 -5.56
CA ASP A 126 -2.68 15.09 -5.35
C ASP A 126 -1.38 14.76 -4.59
N LEU A 127 -0.86 15.73 -3.84
CA LEU A 127 0.27 15.53 -2.95
C LEU A 127 -0.22 15.10 -1.57
N ARG A 128 0.42 14.07 -1.01
CA ARG A 128 0.16 13.58 0.33
C ARG A 128 1.43 13.66 1.17
N ALA A 129 1.27 14.06 2.43
CA ALA A 129 2.31 13.86 3.41
C ALA A 129 2.47 12.36 3.67
N THR A 130 3.69 11.85 3.52
CA THR A 130 4.04 10.45 3.73
C THR A 130 5.32 10.37 4.57
N PRO A 131 5.61 9.23 5.21
CA PRO A 131 6.89 9.04 5.90
C PRO A 131 8.12 9.22 4.99
N ALA A 132 7.94 9.11 3.66
CA ALA A 132 9.01 9.27 2.68
C ALA A 132 9.18 10.73 2.18
N GLY A 133 8.18 11.59 2.38
CA GLY A 133 8.23 12.98 1.95
C GLY A 133 6.91 13.71 2.19
N GLU A 134 7.00 15.02 2.43
CA GLU A 134 5.84 15.89 2.72
C GLU A 134 4.93 16.12 1.51
N ALA A 135 5.50 16.02 0.31
CA ALA A 135 4.82 16.23 -0.97
C ALA A 135 4.97 15.00 -1.88
N PHE A 136 4.30 13.90 -1.51
CA PHE A 136 4.40 12.63 -2.23
C PHE A 136 3.25 12.46 -3.24
N PRO A 137 3.52 12.13 -4.53
CA PRO A 137 2.47 11.91 -5.52
C PRO A 137 1.53 10.75 -5.19
N GLY A 138 0.22 10.98 -5.23
CA GLY A 138 -0.80 9.96 -4.94
C GLY A 138 -0.66 8.70 -5.79
N VAL A 139 -0.35 8.86 -7.08
CA VAL A 139 -0.11 7.73 -8.00
C VAL A 139 1.05 6.82 -7.54
N GLU A 140 2.09 7.39 -6.92
CA GLU A 140 3.20 6.61 -6.40
C GLU A 140 2.86 5.85 -5.12
N VAL A 141 1.90 6.32 -4.32
CA VAL A 141 1.39 5.55 -3.18
C VAL A 141 0.85 4.21 -3.68
N HIS A 142 0.09 4.23 -4.77
CA HIS A 142 -0.40 3.02 -5.43
C HIS A 142 0.73 2.20 -6.07
N ALA A 143 1.73 2.84 -6.68
CA ALA A 143 2.90 2.15 -7.23
C ALA A 143 3.67 1.37 -6.15
N ASN A 144 3.91 1.99 -4.99
CA ASN A 144 4.56 1.35 -3.84
C ASN A 144 3.76 0.18 -3.30
N LEU A 145 2.44 0.34 -3.18
CA LEU A 145 1.58 -0.74 -2.71
C LEU A 145 1.54 -1.92 -3.70
N ILE A 146 1.38 -1.65 -5.01
CA ILE A 146 1.40 -2.68 -6.05
C ILE A 146 2.74 -3.42 -6.07
N SER A 147 3.85 -2.69 -6.05
CA SER A 147 5.16 -3.31 -6.07
C SER A 147 5.50 -4.04 -4.77
N GLY A 148 5.04 -3.54 -3.62
CA GLY A 148 5.13 -4.26 -2.35
C GLY A 148 4.36 -5.58 -2.36
N MET A 149 3.15 -5.59 -2.93
CA MET A 149 2.35 -6.80 -3.09
C MET A 149 3.00 -7.79 -4.08
N LEU A 150 3.55 -7.29 -5.20
CA LEU A 150 4.31 -8.11 -6.16
C LEU A 150 5.55 -8.76 -5.54
N ASP A 151 6.23 -8.04 -4.64
CA ASP A 151 7.43 -8.53 -3.95
C ASP A 151 7.10 -9.43 -2.74
N GLY A 152 5.82 -9.52 -2.33
CA GLY A 152 5.42 -10.16 -1.07
C GLY A 152 5.98 -9.44 0.18
N ARG A 153 6.25 -8.13 0.08
CA ARG A 153 6.89 -7.32 1.12
C ARG A 153 5.98 -6.19 1.60
N ILE A 154 4.78 -6.54 2.06
CA ILE A 154 3.90 -5.60 2.74
C ILE A 154 4.22 -5.61 4.24
N PRO A 155 4.56 -4.45 4.84
CA PRO A 155 4.79 -4.37 6.28
C PRO A 155 3.51 -4.71 7.06
N GLN A 156 3.67 -5.41 8.18
CA GLN A 156 2.59 -5.70 9.11
C GLN A 156 3.02 -5.29 10.50
N ARG A 157 2.11 -4.69 11.28
CA ARG A 157 2.32 -4.44 12.70
C ARG A 157 1.92 -5.71 13.48
N PRO A 158 2.84 -6.37 14.22
CA PRO A 158 2.49 -7.52 15.04
C PRO A 158 1.56 -7.14 16.20
N ASP A 159 0.76 -8.09 16.68
CA ASP A 159 -0.18 -7.86 17.79
C ASP A 159 0.53 -7.43 19.09
N TYR A 160 1.74 -7.95 19.32
CA TYR A 160 2.55 -7.62 20.48
C TYR A 160 3.24 -6.24 20.40
N ALA A 161 3.18 -5.55 19.25
CA ALA A 161 3.92 -4.31 19.04
C ALA A 161 3.63 -3.25 20.11
N ARG A 162 2.37 -3.11 20.54
CA ARG A 162 2.01 -2.17 21.63
C ARG A 162 2.66 -2.54 22.96
N GLY A 163 2.70 -3.83 23.29
CA GLY A 163 3.35 -4.30 24.51
C GLY A 163 4.85 -4.07 24.47
N TYR A 164 5.47 -4.29 23.30
CA TYR A 164 6.87 -3.99 23.06
C TYR A 164 7.18 -2.49 23.18
N ASP A 165 6.36 -1.62 22.60
CA ASP A 165 6.52 -0.16 22.69
C ASP A 165 6.45 0.31 24.16
N LEU A 166 5.48 -0.18 24.94
CA LEU A 166 5.34 0.17 26.37
C LEU A 166 6.51 -0.35 27.20
N LEU A 167 6.95 -1.60 26.96
CA LEU A 167 8.06 -2.21 27.69
C LEU A 167 9.38 -1.49 27.39
N SER A 168 9.63 -1.14 26.13
CA SER A 168 10.85 -0.42 25.73
C SER A 168 10.90 0.99 26.32
N LEU A 169 9.76 1.71 26.35
CA LEU A 169 9.66 3.01 27.02
C LEU A 169 9.89 2.90 28.54
N ALA A 170 9.29 1.91 29.19
CA ALA A 170 9.50 1.67 30.62
C ALA A 170 10.97 1.36 30.93
N LEU A 171 11.62 0.51 30.13
CA LEU A 171 13.02 0.16 30.30
C LEU A 171 13.93 1.38 30.08
N ALA A 172 13.69 2.18 29.04
CA ALA A 172 14.43 3.42 28.79
C ALA A 172 14.28 4.41 29.95
N GLY A 173 13.09 4.53 30.53
CA GLY A 173 12.83 5.35 31.72
C GLY A 173 13.61 4.86 32.94
N VAL A 174 13.66 3.54 33.19
CA VAL A 174 14.45 2.95 34.28
C VAL A 174 15.94 3.22 34.07
N VAL A 175 16.46 3.05 32.85
CA VAL A 175 17.87 3.33 32.53
C VAL A 175 18.20 4.80 32.77
N LEU A 176 17.32 5.72 32.39
CA LEU A 176 17.52 7.16 32.58
C LEU A 176 17.50 7.58 34.07
N VAL A 177 16.74 6.89 34.91
CA VAL A 177 16.67 7.17 36.36
C VAL A 177 17.84 6.54 37.11
N ALA A 178 18.31 5.38 36.65
CA ALA A 178 19.37 4.61 37.30
C ALA A 178 20.79 4.97 36.84
N GLY A 179 20.95 5.69 35.72
CA GLY A 179 22.22 6.17 35.17
C GLY A 179 22.42 7.66 35.41
#